data_AF-A0A351G315-F1
#
_entry.id   AF-A0A351G315-F1
#
_cell.length_a   1.000
_cell.length_b   1.000
_cell.length_c   1.000
_cell.angle_alpha   90.00
_cell.angle_beta   90.00
_cell.angle_gamma   90.00
#
_symmetry.space_group_name_H-M   'P 1'
#
loop_
_entity.id
_entity.type
_entity.pdbx_description
1 polymer ?
#
loop_
_entity_poly.entity_id
_entity_poly.type
_entity_poly.pdbx_seq_one_letter_code
_entity_poly.pdbx_strand_id
1 'polypeptide(L)'
;MEEQKKVQQRINQIFASQAPEVERVAEGFHWILELQLAASDRQVELLHALGDKQNLVKEQIKNSTMQHTLKIFDECFLRATGKPWQPKAEARNE
;
A
#
# COMPACT_ATOMS: atom_id res chain seq x y z
N MET A 1 -13.17 14.39 4.70
CA MET A 1 -12.28 15.58 4.62
C MET A 1 -11.04 15.44 5.51
N GLU A 2 -11.17 14.93 6.73
CA GLU A 2 -10.03 14.81 7.67
C GLU A 2 -9.06 13.67 7.31
N GLU A 3 -9.58 12.53 6.89
CA GLU A 3 -8.77 11.37 6.45
C GLU A 3 -7.93 11.68 5.21
N GLN A 4 -8.51 12.38 4.22
CA GLN A 4 -7.77 12.86 3.05
C GLN A 4 -6.63 13.83 3.41
N LYS A 5 -6.83 14.67 4.44
CA LYS A 5 -5.77 15.55 4.95
C LYS A 5 -4.65 14.73 5.60
N LYS A 6 -4.97 13.71 6.41
CA LYS A 6 -3.97 12.81 7.00
C LYS A 6 -3.17 12.07 5.93
N VAL A 7 -3.85 11.58 4.89
CA VAL A 7 -3.20 10.92 3.76
C VAL A 7 -2.23 11.86 3.05
N GLN A 8 -2.68 13.07 2.72
CA GLN A 8 -1.82 14.06 2.07
C GLN A 8 -0.63 14.46 2.95
N GLN A 9 -0.84 14.62 4.26
CA GLN A 9 0.24 14.94 5.20
C GLN A 9 1.29 13.83 5.23
N ARG A 10 0.88 12.55 5.28
CA ARG A 10 1.83 11.44 5.30
C ARG A 10 2.62 11.32 3.99
N ILE A 11 1.97 11.49 2.84
CA ILE A 11 2.68 11.57 1.55
C ILE A 11 3.70 12.69 1.57
N ASN A 12 3.30 13.89 2.00
CA ASN A 12 4.20 15.04 2.06
C ASN A 12 5.40 14.77 2.98
N GLN A 13 5.22 14.08 4.10
CA GLN A 13 6.30 13.69 5.01
C GLN A 13 7.30 12.73 4.34
N ILE A 14 6.81 11.70 3.64
CA ILE A 14 7.66 10.74 2.92
C ILE A 14 8.52 11.47 1.88
N PHE A 15 7.90 12.34 1.08
CA PHE A 15 8.60 13.07 0.03
C PHE A 15 9.45 14.24 0.56
N ALA A 16 9.21 14.74 1.76
CA ALA A 16 10.06 15.73 2.42
C ALA A 16 11.27 15.12 3.15
N SER A 17 11.35 13.79 3.26
CA SER A 17 12.46 13.12 3.94
C SER A 17 13.80 13.33 3.21
N GLN A 18 14.91 13.14 3.94
CA GLN A 18 16.28 13.18 3.39
C GLN A 18 16.69 11.87 2.73
N ALA A 19 15.76 10.92 2.55
CA ALA A 19 16.06 9.66 1.89
C ALA A 19 16.36 9.86 0.39
N PRO A 20 17.16 8.97 -0.22
CA PRO A 20 17.35 8.95 -1.67
C PRO A 20 16.03 9.00 -2.44
N GLU A 21 16.02 9.63 -3.61
CA GLU A 21 14.81 9.79 -4.43
C GLU A 21 14.08 8.46 -4.69
N VAL A 22 14.85 7.42 -5.05
CA VAL A 22 14.30 6.08 -5.30
C VAL A 22 13.65 5.47 -4.05
N GLU A 23 14.19 5.74 -2.86
CA GLU A 23 13.62 5.27 -1.59
C GLU A 23 12.35 6.03 -1.23
N ARG A 24 12.29 7.34 -1.47
CA ARG A 24 11.06 8.13 -1.25
C ARG A 24 9.92 7.67 -2.15
N VAL A 25 10.22 7.35 -3.41
CA VAL A 25 9.23 6.78 -4.34
C VAL A 25 8.77 5.40 -3.87
N ALA A 26 9.69 4.52 -3.49
CA ALA A 26 9.35 3.19 -2.98
C ALA A 26 8.49 3.27 -1.71
N GLU A 27 8.88 4.08 -0.75
CA GLU A 27 8.13 4.29 0.49
C GLU A 27 6.73 4.84 0.22
N GLY A 28 6.60 5.85 -0.65
CA GLY A 28 5.31 6.42 -1.02
C GLY A 28 4.40 5.43 -1.72
N PHE A 29 4.94 4.64 -2.65
CA PHE A 29 4.17 3.65 -3.40
C PHE A 29 3.69 2.50 -2.50
N HIS A 30 4.59 1.95 -1.68
CA HIS A 30 4.23 0.91 -0.72
C HIS A 30 3.17 1.39 0.27
N TRP A 31 3.37 2.57 0.86
CA TRP A 31 2.44 3.09 1.84
C TRP A 31 1.02 3.29 1.27
N ILE A 32 0.89 3.80 0.03
CA ILE A 32 -0.42 3.93 -0.63
C ILE A 32 -1.06 2.57 -0.87
N LEU A 33 -0.30 1.59 -1.38
CA LEU A 33 -0.85 0.26 -1.64
C LEU A 33 -1.22 -0.48 -0.35
N GLU A 34 -0.44 -0.35 0.71
CA GLU A 34 -0.77 -0.89 2.04
C GLU A 34 -2.06 -0.28 2.58
N LEU A 35 -2.26 1.04 2.43
CA LEU A 35 -3.52 1.70 2.79
C LEU A 35 -4.71 1.12 2.02
N GLN A 36 -4.56 0.90 0.72
CA GLN A 36 -5.60 0.32 -0.13
C GLN A 36 -5.87 -1.15 0.20
N LEU A 37 -4.83 -1.94 0.51
CA LEU A 37 -4.96 -3.32 0.95
C LEU A 37 -5.72 -3.41 2.27
N ALA A 38 -5.36 -2.60 3.26
CA ALA A 38 -6.07 -2.56 4.54
C ALA A 38 -7.55 -2.17 4.39
N ALA A 39 -7.85 -1.23 3.47
CA ALA A 39 -9.24 -0.90 3.14
C ALA A 39 -9.96 -2.06 2.43
N SER A 40 -9.27 -2.75 1.52
CA SER A 40 -9.79 -3.90 0.79
C SER A 40 -10.09 -5.09 1.71
N ASP A 41 -9.23 -5.37 2.68
CA ASP A 41 -9.43 -6.43 3.67
C ASP A 41 -10.71 -6.20 4.49
N ARG A 42 -10.91 -4.98 5.00
CA ARG A 42 -12.16 -4.60 5.69
C ARG A 42 -13.39 -4.74 4.80
N GLN A 43 -13.25 -4.40 3.51
CA GLN A 43 -14.34 -4.55 2.55
C GLN A 43 -14.67 -6.02 2.26
N VAL A 44 -13.65 -6.90 2.18
CA VAL A 44 -13.84 -8.35 2.05
C VAL A 44 -14.62 -8.90 3.24
N GLU A 45 -14.24 -8.53 4.47
CA GLU A 45 -14.95 -8.95 5.69
C GLU A 45 -16.42 -8.48 5.68
N LEU A 46 -16.67 -7.23 5.31
CA LEU A 46 -18.02 -6.67 5.20
C LEU A 46 -18.85 -7.43 4.16
N LEU A 47 -18.33 -7.62 2.95
CA LEU A 47 -19.05 -8.30 1.85
C LEU A 47 -19.34 -9.76 2.19
N HIS A 48 -18.41 -10.42 2.88
CA HIS A 48 -18.62 -11.76 3.41
C HIS A 48 -19.79 -11.78 4.42
N ALA A 49 -19.81 -10.85 5.37
CA ALA A 49 -20.89 -10.73 6.37
C ALA A 49 -22.26 -10.42 5.75
N LEU A 50 -22.29 -9.66 4.65
CA LEU A 50 -23.51 -9.33 3.90
C LEU A 50 -23.99 -10.47 2.97
N GLY A 51 -23.20 -11.53 2.80
CA GLY A 51 -23.51 -12.62 1.87
C GLY A 51 -23.43 -12.23 0.39
N ASP A 52 -22.84 -11.08 0.07
CA ASP A 52 -22.70 -10.59 -1.31
C ASP A 52 -21.51 -11.26 -2.01
N LYS A 53 -21.75 -12.49 -2.49
CA LYS A 53 -20.73 -13.33 -3.13
C LYS A 53 -20.13 -12.69 -4.38
N GLN A 54 -20.92 -11.94 -5.16
CA GLN A 54 -20.43 -11.38 -6.42
C GLN A 54 -19.41 -10.26 -6.15
N ASN A 55 -19.74 -9.33 -5.26
CA ASN A 55 -18.82 -8.25 -4.95
C ASN A 55 -17.65 -8.74 -4.09
N LEU A 56 -17.84 -9.77 -3.26
CA LEU A 56 -16.77 -10.42 -2.51
C LEU A 56 -15.65 -10.92 -3.45
N VAL A 57 -16.00 -11.64 -4.51
CA VAL A 57 -15.01 -12.14 -5.49
C VAL A 57 -14.28 -10.99 -6.18
N LYS A 58 -14.99 -9.92 -6.54
CA LYS A 58 -14.35 -8.74 -7.16
C LYS A 58 -13.33 -8.09 -6.24
N GLU A 59 -13.67 -7.92 -4.96
CA GLU A 59 -12.77 -7.31 -3.99
C GLU A 59 -11.56 -8.21 -3.71
N GLN A 60 -11.74 -9.53 -3.64
CA GLN A 60 -10.63 -10.49 -3.53
C GLN A 60 -9.67 -10.43 -4.73
N ILE A 61 -10.19 -10.32 -5.96
CA ILE A 61 -9.38 -10.14 -7.17
C ILE A 61 -8.58 -8.84 -7.10
N LYS A 62 -9.22 -7.74 -6.68
CA LYS A 62 -8.57 -6.44 -6.51
C LYS A 62 -7.44 -6.52 -5.48
N ASN A 63 -7.70 -7.15 -4.32
CA ASN A 63 -6.70 -7.36 -3.27
C ASN A 63 -5.50 -8.16 -3.80
N SER A 64 -5.75 -9.31 -4.42
CA SER A 64 -4.71 -10.15 -5.03
C SER A 64 -3.91 -9.40 -6.09
N THR A 65 -4.56 -8.56 -6.90
CA THR A 65 -3.89 -7.73 -7.90
C THR A 65 -2.94 -6.73 -7.23
N MET A 66 -3.39 -6.02 -6.19
CA MET A 66 -2.55 -5.06 -5.46
C MET A 66 -1.34 -5.72 -4.80
N GLN A 67 -1.53 -6.91 -4.20
CA GLN A 67 -0.42 -7.70 -3.64
C GLN A 67 0.59 -8.13 -4.73
N HIS A 68 0.10 -8.48 -5.92
CA HIS A 68 0.97 -8.81 -7.04
C HIS A 68 1.75 -7.58 -7.54
N THR A 69 1.11 -6.41 -7.59
CA THR A 69 1.76 -5.15 -7.94
C THR A 69 2.91 -4.81 -6.98
N LEU A 70 2.75 -5.03 -5.67
CA LEU A 70 3.84 -4.86 -4.71
C LEU A 70 5.05 -5.75 -5.04
N LYS A 71 4.81 -7.03 -5.34
CA LYS A 71 5.89 -7.97 -5.70
C LYS A 71 6.62 -7.55 -6.98
N ILE A 72 5.88 -7.07 -7.99
CA ILE A 72 6.50 -6.53 -9.22
C ILE A 72 7.34 -5.31 -8.89
N PHE A 73 6.83 -4.41 -8.04
CA PHE A 73 7.57 -3.22 -7.63
C PHE A 73 8.86 -3.58 -6.89
N ASP A 74 8.79 -4.50 -5.91
CA ASP A 74 9.97 -4.99 -5.18
C ASP A 74 11.04 -5.57 -6.12
N GLU A 75 10.62 -6.32 -7.14
CA GLU A 75 11.53 -6.85 -8.16
C GLU A 75 12.14 -5.74 -9.02
N CYS A 76 11.35 -4.78 -9.47
CA CYS A 76 11.84 -3.62 -10.22
C CYS A 76 12.83 -2.80 -9.38
N PHE A 77 12.54 -2.56 -8.11
CA PHE A 77 13.40 -1.85 -7.18
C PHE A 77 14.73 -2.59 -6.99
N LEU A 78 14.70 -3.91 -6.78
CA LEU A 78 15.89 -4.74 -6.67
C LEU A 78 16.75 -4.67 -7.95
N ARG A 79 16.12 -4.80 -9.13
CA ARG A 79 16.82 -4.75 -10.42
C ARG A 79 17.45 -3.37 -10.68
N ALA A 80 16.80 -2.29 -10.27
CA ALA A 80 17.28 -0.93 -10.49
C ALA A 80 18.38 -0.50 -9.50
N THR A 81 18.27 -0.92 -8.23
CA THR A 81 19.14 -0.44 -7.15
C THR A 81 20.19 -1.45 -6.70
N GLY A 82 20.03 -2.73 -7.08
CA GLY A 82 20.85 -3.84 -6.58
C GLY A 82 20.54 -4.24 -5.14
N LYS A 83 19.52 -3.64 -4.50
CA LYS A 83 19.16 -3.89 -3.09
C LYS A 83 17.68 -4.25 -2.99
N PRO A 84 17.29 -5.24 -2.16
CA PRO A 84 15.89 -5.52 -1.92
C PRO A 84 15.23 -4.34 -1.20
N TRP A 85 13.98 -4.04 -1.54
CA TRP A 85 13.21 -3.09 -0.76
C TRP A 85 13.03 -3.62 0.67
N GLN A 86 13.30 -2.75 1.65
CA GLN A 86 13.08 -3.04 3.06
C GLN A 86 12.19 -1.93 3.62
N PRO A 87 10.91 -2.20 3.90
CA PRO A 87 10.04 -1.21 4.50
C PRO A 87 10.64 -0.81 5.86
N LYS A 88 10.78 0.49 6.10
CA LYS A 88 11.17 1.01 7.42
C LYS A 88 10.05 0.65 8.40
N ALA A 89 10.38 -0.08 9.46
CA ALA A 89 9.41 -0.60 10.44
C ALA A 89 8.70 0.50 11.27
N GLU A 90 8.87 1.77 10.92
CA GLU A 90 8.42 2.93 11.68
C GLU A 90 7.05 3.41 11.15
N ALA A 91 5.99 2.76 11.61
CA ALA A 91 4.65 3.34 11.90
C ALA A 91 3.54 2.26 11.95
N ARG A 92 3.72 1.17 12.70
CA ARG A 92 2.61 0.24 13.03
C ARG A 92 1.96 0.52 14.39
N ASN A 93 2.26 1.65 15.01
CA ASN A 93 1.61 2.09 16.25
C ASN A 93 0.99 3.46 15.99
N GLU A 94 -0.33 3.48 15.76
CA GLU A 94 -1.31 4.47 16.24
C GLU A 94 -2.71 4.12 15.70
#